data_AF-A0A8I2FX12-F1
#
_entry.id   AF-A0A8I2FX12-F1
#
_cell.length_a   1.000
_cell.length_b   1.000
_cell.length_c   1.000
_cell.angle_alpha   90.00
_cell.angle_beta   90.00
_cell.angle_gamma   90.00
#
_symmetry.space_group_name_H-M   'P 1'
#
loop_
_entity.id
_entity.type
_entity.pdbx_description
1 polymer ?
#
loop_
_entity_poly.entity_id
_entity_poly.type
_entity_poly.pdbx_seq_one_letter_code
_entity_poly.pdbx_strand_id
1 'polypeptide(L)'
;MAPGKRKSTCPFWQGFCRYFIQGIRILYMNILITGGNGQLGWELNRSIPGTCKVYSCSKSDLDITDSKRVLDEVRDFKPDCIINTAAYTAV
;
A
#
# COMPACT_ATOMS: atom_id res chain seq x y z
N MET A 1 34.59 26.79 1.49
CA MET A 1 34.40 26.24 2.85
C MET A 1 33.16 25.37 2.84
N ALA A 2 33.31 24.05 2.93
CA ALA A 2 32.19 23.11 2.90
C ALA A 2 31.76 22.72 4.33
N PRO A 3 30.46 22.62 4.65
CA PRO A 3 30.01 21.91 5.84
C PRO A 3 29.66 20.45 5.50
N GLY A 4 30.02 19.57 6.43
CA GLY A 4 30.19 18.13 6.26
C GLY A 4 28.93 17.31 6.00
N LYS A 5 29.12 16.23 5.24
CA LYS A 5 28.13 15.17 5.02
C LYS A 5 27.97 14.32 6.29
N ARG A 6 26.78 14.34 6.91
CA ARG A 6 26.38 13.28 7.86
C ARG A 6 25.91 12.06 7.07
N LYS A 7 26.69 10.98 7.13
CA LYS A 7 26.30 9.65 6.63
C LYS A 7 25.42 8.99 7.69
N SER A 8 24.11 8.90 7.45
CA SER A 8 23.22 8.01 8.18
C SER A 8 23.07 6.72 7.38
N THR A 9 23.76 5.68 7.81
CA THR A 9 23.65 4.32 7.29
C THR A 9 22.47 3.61 7.94
N CYS A 10 21.35 3.50 7.23
CA CYS A 10 20.31 2.51 7.49
C CYS A 10 20.32 1.50 6.33
N PRO A 11 20.65 0.21 6.56
CA PRO A 11 20.91 -0.74 5.47
C PRO A 11 19.66 -1.41 4.89
N PHE A 12 18.45 -1.02 5.30
CA PHE A 12 17.21 -1.69 4.87
C PHE A 12 16.38 -0.91 3.81
N TRP A 13 16.63 0.39 3.61
CA TRP A 13 15.84 1.26 2.72
C TRP A 13 16.74 2.05 1.74
N GLN A 14 17.47 1.35 0.86
CA GLN A 14 18.22 2.01 -0.23
C GLN A 14 17.50 1.99 -1.60
N GLY A 15 16.20 1.69 -1.62
CA GLY A 15 15.39 1.61 -2.85
C GLY A 15 14.55 2.85 -3.18
N PHE A 16 14.57 3.91 -2.37
CA PHE A 16 13.67 5.06 -2.52
C PHE A 16 14.26 6.17 -3.41
N CYS A 17 14.82 5.80 -4.56
CA CYS A 17 15.26 6.74 -5.58
C CYS A 17 14.47 6.52 -6.87
N ARG A 18 13.27 7.10 -6.94
CA ARG A 18 12.61 7.41 -8.21
C ARG A 18 11.54 8.48 -7.97
N TYR A 19 11.67 9.58 -8.71
CA TYR A 19 10.77 10.74 -8.82
C TYR A 19 10.97 11.89 -7.82
N PHE A 20 12.01 12.68 -8.09
CA PHE A 20 12.12 14.07 -7.65
C PHE A 20 12.17 14.97 -8.91
N ILE A 21 11.01 15.35 -9.44
CA ILE A 21 10.89 16.43 -10.43
C ILE A 21 9.72 17.33 -10.00
N GLN A 22 10.06 18.53 -9.54
CA GLN A 22 9.24 19.75 -9.44
C GLN A 22 7.88 19.65 -8.72
N GLY A 23 7.84 20.06 -7.45
CA GLY A 23 6.71 20.77 -6.82
C GLY A 23 5.40 20.02 -6.56
N ILE A 24 5.13 18.88 -7.20
CA ILE A 24 3.97 18.00 -6.96
C ILE A 24 4.49 16.57 -6.97
N ARG A 25 4.51 15.90 -5.81
CA ARG A 25 4.80 14.46 -5.72
C ARG A 25 3.66 13.70 -6.40
N ILE A 26 3.83 13.30 -7.66
CA ILE A 26 2.98 12.23 -8.22
C ILE A 26 3.43 10.93 -7.57
N LEU A 27 2.75 10.59 -6.48
CA LEU A 27 2.99 9.37 -5.74
C LEU A 27 2.36 8.21 -6.49
N TYR A 28 3.18 7.55 -7.30
CA TYR A 28 2.85 6.23 -7.83
C TYR A 28 2.92 5.25 -6.67
N MET A 29 1.78 5.05 -5.99
CA MET A 29 1.66 4.17 -4.82
C MET A 29 0.98 2.86 -5.20
N ASN A 30 1.50 1.77 -4.67
CA ASN A 30 0.83 0.48 -4.67
C ASN A 30 -0.01 0.37 -3.39
N ILE A 31 -1.32 0.20 -3.55
CA ILE A 31 -2.28 0.13 -2.44
C ILE A 31 -2.91 -1.25 -2.44
N LEU A 32 -2.83 -1.94 -1.29
CA LEU A 32 -3.57 -3.18 -1.03
C LEU A 32 -4.82 -2.85 -0.21
N ILE A 33 -6.00 -3.21 -0.70
CA ILE A 33 -7.26 -3.10 0.03
C ILE A 33 -7.73 -4.51 0.36
N THR A 34 -8.04 -4.79 1.63
CA THR A 34 -8.73 -6.03 2.01
C THR A 34 -10.21 -5.74 2.27
N GLY A 35 -11.09 -6.71 2.01
CA GLY A 35 -12.54 -6.50 2.14
C GLY A 35 -13.16 -5.69 1.00
N GLY A 36 -12.57 -5.74 -0.19
CA GLY A 36 -12.94 -4.94 -1.36
C GLY A 36 -14.41 -4.99 -1.80
N ASN A 37 -15.13 -6.06 -1.45
CA ASN A 37 -16.56 -6.23 -1.75
C ASN A 37 -17.49 -5.64 -0.68
N GLY A 38 -16.97 -5.19 0.47
CA GLY A 38 -17.75 -4.45 1.46
C GLY A 38 -18.09 -3.05 0.98
N GLN A 39 -19.11 -2.42 1.57
CA GLN A 39 -19.56 -1.07 1.16
C GLN A 39 -18.40 -0.06 1.15
N LEU A 40 -17.59 -0.04 2.22
CA LEU A 40 -16.43 0.85 2.31
C LEU A 40 -15.35 0.50 1.28
N GLY A 41 -15.02 -0.78 1.11
CA GLY A 41 -14.02 -1.22 0.14
C GLY A 41 -14.40 -0.88 -1.30
N TRP A 42 -15.68 -1.00 -1.64
CA TRP A 42 -16.22 -0.69 -2.96
C TRP A 42 -16.13 0.81 -3.27
N GLU A 43 -16.62 1.67 -2.38
CA GLU A 43 -16.55 3.12 -2.54
C GLU A 43 -15.12 3.65 -2.54
N LEU A 44 -14.27 3.09 -1.67
CA LEU A 44 -12.86 3.44 -1.61
C LEU A 44 -12.16 3.17 -2.93
N ASN A 45 -12.34 1.98 -3.51
CA ASN A 45 -11.72 1.61 -4.78
C ASN A 45 -12.13 2.58 -5.91
N ARG A 46 -13.35 3.10 -5.86
CA ARG A 46 -13.89 4.07 -6.82
C ARG A 46 -13.37 5.50 -6.62
N SER A 47 -12.95 5.81 -5.40
CA SER A 47 -12.45 7.12 -4.98
C SER A 47 -10.93 7.28 -5.10
N ILE A 48 -10.20 6.19 -5.34
CA ILE A 48 -8.74 6.23 -5.46
C ILE A 48 -8.31 6.92 -6.77
N PRO A 49 -7.34 7.85 -6.72
CA PRO A 49 -6.78 8.46 -7.92
C PRO A 49 -6.19 7.42 -8.89
N GLY A 50 -6.44 7.58 -10.18
CA GLY A 50 -5.88 6.72 -11.24
C GLY A 50 -4.36 6.73 -11.36
N THR A 51 -3.66 7.56 -10.57
CA THR A 51 -2.20 7.57 -10.43
C THR A 51 -1.68 6.48 -9.47
N CYS A 52 -2.56 5.78 -8.77
CA CYS A 52 -2.21 4.70 -7.84
C CYS A 52 -2.52 3.33 -8.48
N LYS A 53 -1.67 2.34 -8.20
CA LYS A 53 -1.95 0.93 -8.51
C LYS A 53 -2.69 0.32 -7.33
N VAL A 54 -3.92 -0.11 -7.53
CA VAL A 54 -4.75 -0.70 -6.48
C VAL A 54 -4.90 -2.19 -6.72
N TYR A 55 -4.70 -2.98 -5.67
CA TYR A 55 -5.15 -4.37 -5.60
C TYR A 55 -6.19 -4.49 -4.49
N SER A 56 -7.43 -4.81 -4.86
CA SER A 56 -8.56 -4.90 -3.93
C SER A 56 -8.99 -6.35 -3.80
N CYS A 57 -8.73 -6.94 -2.63
CA CYS A 57 -9.02 -8.32 -2.30
C CYS A 57 -10.36 -8.42 -1.56
N SER A 58 -11.22 -9.33 -1.99
CA SER A 58 -12.36 -9.79 -1.21
C SER A 58 -11.97 -10.93 -0.27
N LYS A 59 -12.91 -11.42 0.55
CA LYS A 59 -12.67 -12.56 1.45
C LYS A 59 -12.30 -13.85 0.70
N SER A 60 -12.78 -14.05 -0.53
CA SER A 60 -12.42 -15.22 -1.34
C SER A 60 -11.00 -15.12 -1.91
N ASP A 61 -10.49 -13.90 -2.10
CA ASP A 61 -9.13 -13.67 -2.60
C ASP A 61 -8.12 -13.74 -1.44
N LEU A 62 -8.46 -13.09 -0.32
CA LEU A 62 -7.62 -13.03 0.87
C LEU A 62 -8.48 -13.07 2.13
N ASP A 63 -8.46 -14.20 2.84
CA ASP A 63 -8.99 -14.28 4.20
C ASP A 63 -7.97 -13.70 5.18
N ILE A 64 -8.30 -12.53 5.76
CA ILE A 64 -7.43 -11.82 6.70
C ILE A 64 -7.19 -12.58 8.02
N THR A 65 -7.95 -13.65 8.29
CA THR A 65 -7.73 -14.51 9.47
C THR A 65 -6.56 -15.48 9.27
N ASP A 66 -6.18 -15.76 8.01
CA ASP A 66 -4.99 -16.55 7.68
C ASP A 66 -3.76 -15.65 7.59
N SER A 67 -3.07 -15.50 8.73
CA SER A 67 -1.86 -14.67 8.83
C SER A 67 -0.75 -15.04 7.84
N LYS A 68 -0.63 -16.32 7.44
CA LYS A 68 0.42 -16.75 6.51
C LYS A 68 0.08 -16.28 5.10
N ARG A 69 -1.16 -16.47 4.66
CA ARG A 69 -1.64 -15.98 3.36
C ARG A 69 -1.52 -14.47 3.26
N VAL A 70 -1.87 -13.72 4.31
CA VAL A 70 -1.71 -12.27 4.36
C VAL A 70 -0.24 -11.86 4.19
N LEU A 71 0.68 -12.52 4.90
CA LEU A 71 2.11 -12.21 4.80
C LEU A 71 2.67 -12.53 3.41
N ASP A 72 2.27 -13.65 2.81
CA ASP A 72 2.69 -14.04 1.47
C ASP A 72 2.17 -13.02 0.44
N GLU A 73 0.90 -12.64 0.52
CA GLU A 73 0.31 -11.64 -0.38
C GLU A 73 0.99 -10.26 -0.26
N VAL A 74 1.27 -9.81 0.97
CA VAL A 74 1.98 -8.54 1.21
C VAL A 74 3.41 -8.58 0.65
N ARG A 75 4.10 -9.72 0.75
CA ARG A 75 5.46 -9.89 0.21
C ARG A 75 5.48 -9.92 -1.31
N ASP A 76 4.48 -10.52 -1.92
CA ASP A 76 4.37 -10.67 -3.37
C ASP A 76 3.93 -9.35 -4.01
N PHE A 77 2.88 -8.72 -3.45
CA PHE A 77 2.34 -7.46 -3.98
C PHE A 77 3.21 -6.24 -3.65
N LYS A 78 3.93 -6.25 -2.52
CA LYS A 78 4.78 -5.14 -2.02
C LYS A 78 4.04 -3.79 -1.98
N PRO A 79 2.94 -3.69 -1.22
CA PRO A 79 2.19 -2.44 -1.09
C PRO A 79 3.01 -1.37 -0.37
N ASP A 80 2.86 -0.11 -0.82
CA ASP A 80 3.30 1.08 -0.06
C ASP A 80 2.29 1.42 1.05
N CYS A 81 1.03 1.02 0.87
CA CYS A 81 -0.05 1.24 1.82
C CYS A 81 -1.02 0.05 1.83
N ILE A 82 -1.47 -0.34 3.02
CA ILE A 82 -2.50 -1.37 3.21
C ILE A 82 -3.71 -0.70 3.88
N ILE A 83 -4.89 -0.85 3.30
CA ILE A 83 -6.15 -0.37 3.84
C ILE A 83 -7.05 -1.57 4.16
N ASN A 84 -7.24 -1.85 5.44
CA ASN A 84 -8.08 -2.96 5.88
C ASN A 84 -9.54 -2.52 5.99
N THR A 85 -10.40 -3.00 5.08
CA THR A 85 -11.87 -2.77 5.13
C THR A 85 -12.64 -4.06 5.42
N ALA A 86 -11.95 -5.20 5.58
CA ALA A 86 -12.58 -6.46 5.96
C ALA A 86 -12.98 -6.43 7.44
N ALA A 87 -14.28 -6.56 7.69
CA ALA A 87 -14.85 -6.61 9.03
C ALA A 87 -16.10 -7.51 9.05
N TYR A 88 -16.41 -8.09 10.21
CA TYR A 88 -17.70 -8.71 10.47
C TYR A 88 -18.65 -7.66 11.05
N THR A 89 -19.69 -7.32 10.30
CA THR A 89 -20.70 -6.32 10.71
C THR A 89 -22.07 -7.01 10.70
N ALA A 90 -22.47 -7.58 11.84
CA ALA A 90 -23.81 -8.15 12.01
C ALA A 90 -24.84 -7.01 12.09
N VAL A 91 -25.24 -6.49 10.93
CA VAL A 91 -26.25 -5.44 10.75
C VAL A 91 -27.48 -5.97 10.03
#